data_AF-A0A965GSV4-F1
#
_entry.id   AF-A0A965GSV4-F1
#
_cell.length_a   1.000
_cell.length_b   1.000
_cell.length_c   1.000
_cell.angle_alpha   90.00
_cell.angle_beta   90.00
_cell.angle_gamma   90.00
#
_symmetry.space_group_name_H-M   'P 1'
#
loop_
_entity.id
_entity.type
_entity.pdbx_description
1 polymer ?
#
loop_
_entity_poly.entity_id
_entity_poly.type
_entity_poly.pdbx_seq_one_letter_code
_entity_poly.pdbx_strand_id
1 'polypeptide(L)'
;MARGEIRSHVFGQSEERVVSKTSTGSPVPTSFYDQVIMKARFVGPMLTTSMMLNTASGENLQIPSLSTYSTSALTGEGTAPSTSDPAFNSFVTLGAYKYAFLTSVSVELLNDSGVDILGFLSDVVGNSIGTAANTALTTGAGTTEPNGIVNQSSVAATATALAITADKLIDLVYSVDTAGRRLPGTGFQMNATQIGKVRQLKDGNGQYIFSPSLSAEQNDILLGYPIYENPAMANA
;
A
#
# COMPACT_ATOMS: atom_id res chain seq x y z
N MET A 1 -24.74 44.69 1.97
CA MET A 1 -23.73 43.68 2.37
C MET A 1 -23.87 42.52 1.40
N ALA A 2 -22.90 42.37 0.49
CA ALA A 2 -22.97 41.42 -0.63
C ALA A 2 -23.00 39.98 -0.12
N ARG A 3 -24.06 39.25 -0.44
CA ARG A 3 -24.14 37.80 -0.23
C ARG A 3 -23.40 37.13 -1.39
N GLY A 4 -22.20 36.62 -1.09
CA GLY A 4 -21.35 35.93 -2.05
C GLY A 4 -22.00 34.65 -2.59
N GLU A 5 -21.68 34.34 -3.83
CA GLU A 5 -22.13 33.16 -4.57
C GLU A 5 -21.69 31.87 -3.87
N ILE A 6 -22.64 31.02 -3.48
CA ILE A 6 -22.39 29.68 -2.94
C ILE A 6 -22.44 28.71 -4.12
N ARG A 7 -21.31 28.10 -4.48
CA ARG A 7 -21.26 26.98 -5.44
C ARG A 7 -21.27 25.66 -4.69
N SER A 8 -22.38 24.95 -4.78
CA SER A 8 -22.53 23.56 -4.32
C SER A 8 -23.02 22.74 -5.49
N HIS A 9 -22.35 21.62 -5.80
CA HIS A 9 -22.82 20.63 -6.77
C HIS A 9 -23.05 19.32 -6.03
N VAL A 10 -24.29 18.85 -6.05
CA VAL A 10 -24.69 17.54 -5.54
C VAL A 10 -24.58 16.57 -6.72
N PHE A 11 -23.70 15.58 -6.62
CA PHE A 11 -23.75 14.46 -7.55
C PHE A 11 -25.06 13.71 -7.30
N GLY A 12 -26.00 13.85 -8.24
CA GLY A 12 -27.27 13.16 -8.18
C GLY A 12 -27.05 11.65 -8.04
N GLN A 13 -27.58 11.06 -6.98
CA GLN A 13 -27.97 9.67 -7.00
C GLN A 13 -29.08 9.53 -8.06
N SER A 14 -28.74 9.14 -9.28
CA SER A 14 -29.72 8.80 -10.32
C SER A 14 -29.40 7.43 -10.91
N GLU A 15 -30.20 6.45 -10.50
CA GLU A 15 -30.63 5.25 -11.22
C GLU A 15 -29.63 4.57 -12.18
N GLU A 16 -29.14 3.41 -11.74
CA GLU A 16 -28.64 2.36 -12.64
C GLU A 16 -29.84 1.71 -13.35
N ARG A 17 -30.10 2.10 -14.60
CA ARG A 17 -30.92 1.30 -15.51
C ARG A 17 -30.24 1.12 -16.87
N VAL A 18 -29.82 -0.14 -17.05
CA VAL A 18 -29.69 -0.91 -18.31
C VAL A 18 -28.41 -0.72 -19.12
N VAL A 19 -27.51 -1.72 -19.03
CA VAL A 19 -26.87 -2.34 -20.20
C VAL A 19 -26.94 -3.86 -20.04
N SER A 20 -27.56 -4.52 -21.01
CA SER A 20 -27.76 -5.98 -21.07
C SER A 20 -26.43 -6.75 -20.98
N LYS A 21 -26.33 -7.67 -20.01
CA LYS A 21 -25.20 -8.56 -19.75
C LYS A 21 -25.12 -9.74 -20.74
N THR A 22 -25.05 -9.47 -22.04
CA THR A 22 -24.84 -10.54 -23.03
C THR A 22 -23.93 -10.10 -24.17
N SER A 23 -22.64 -9.88 -23.86
CA SER A 23 -21.56 -10.13 -24.82
C SER A 23 -20.22 -10.22 -24.09
N THR A 24 -19.62 -11.40 -24.09
CA THR A 24 -18.23 -11.65 -23.71
C THR A 24 -17.29 -10.91 -24.66
N GLY A 25 -16.58 -9.88 -24.18
CA GLY A 25 -15.41 -9.32 -24.87
C GLY A 25 -15.54 -7.92 -25.49
N SER A 26 -16.45 -7.06 -25.03
CA SER A 26 -16.40 -5.63 -25.39
C SER A 26 -15.48 -4.88 -24.41
N PRO A 27 -14.55 -4.00 -24.86
CA PRO A 27 -13.88 -3.06 -23.96
C PRO A 27 -14.97 -2.16 -23.37
N VAL A 28 -15.35 -2.46 -22.13
CA VAL A 28 -16.28 -1.65 -21.36
C VAL A 28 -15.60 -0.27 -21.22
N PRO A 29 -16.27 0.84 -21.56
CA PRO A 29 -15.77 2.16 -21.23
C PRO A 29 -15.53 2.20 -19.72
N THR A 30 -14.28 2.13 -19.30
CA THR A 30 -13.91 2.32 -17.90
C THR A 30 -14.41 3.69 -17.50
N SER A 31 -15.17 3.79 -16.42
CA SER A 31 -15.59 5.09 -15.93
C SER A 31 -14.35 5.96 -15.66
N PHE A 32 -14.49 7.29 -15.71
CA PHE A 32 -13.42 8.21 -15.34
C PHE A 32 -12.83 7.85 -13.96
N TYR A 33 -13.68 7.37 -13.05
CA TYR A 33 -13.28 6.84 -11.75
C TYR A 33 -12.34 5.61 -11.87
N ASP A 34 -12.70 4.62 -12.69
CA ASP A 34 -11.88 3.42 -12.88
C ASP A 34 -10.52 3.73 -13.52
N GLN A 35 -10.48 4.71 -14.44
CA GLN A 35 -9.22 5.19 -15.04
C GLN A 35 -8.32 5.84 -13.99
N VAL A 36 -8.88 6.72 -13.16
CA VAL A 36 -8.16 7.36 -12.06
C VAL A 36 -7.62 6.34 -11.06
N ILE A 37 -8.42 5.34 -10.67
CA ILE A 37 -8.00 4.30 -9.72
C ILE A 37 -6.94 3.39 -10.33
N MET A 38 -7.07 3.01 -11.60
CA MET A 38 -6.02 2.26 -12.31
C MET A 38 -4.70 3.03 -12.28
N LYS A 39 -4.72 4.32 -12.62
CA LYS A 39 -3.51 5.16 -12.62
C LYS A 39 -2.94 5.33 -11.22
N ALA A 40 -3.79 5.53 -10.21
CA ALA A 40 -3.35 5.64 -8.81
C ALA A 40 -2.64 4.38 -8.30
N ARG A 41 -3.06 3.18 -8.75
CA ARG A 41 -2.41 1.92 -8.38
C ARG A 41 -1.00 1.75 -8.95
N PHE A 42 -0.69 2.38 -10.08
CA PHE A 42 0.65 2.29 -10.68
C PHE A 42 1.71 3.15 -9.99
N VAL A 43 1.29 4.11 -9.13
CA VAL A 43 2.21 5.07 -8.50
C VAL A 43 3.02 4.46 -7.37
N GLY A 44 2.50 3.43 -6.70
CA GLY A 44 3.18 2.83 -5.57
C GLY A 44 2.59 1.49 -5.15
N PRO A 45 3.37 0.67 -4.43
CA PRO A 45 3.03 -0.72 -4.18
C PRO A 45 1.93 -0.88 -3.14
N MET A 46 1.69 0.13 -2.29
CA MET A 46 0.78 0.02 -1.14
C MET A 46 -0.65 -0.38 -1.51
N LEU A 47 -1.15 0.02 -2.69
CA LEU A 47 -2.48 -0.35 -3.17
C LEU A 47 -2.55 -1.72 -3.86
N THR A 48 -1.41 -2.38 -4.05
CA THR A 48 -1.29 -3.68 -4.72
C THR A 48 -0.87 -4.80 -3.76
N THR A 49 -0.02 -4.49 -2.77
CA THR A 49 0.49 -5.45 -1.79
C THR A 49 -0.42 -5.59 -0.56
N SER A 50 -1.27 -4.59 -0.30
CA SER A 50 -2.14 -4.56 0.88
C SER A 50 -3.54 -5.12 0.58
N MET A 51 -4.21 -5.64 1.61
CA MET A 51 -5.61 -6.01 1.54
C MET A 51 -6.49 -4.75 1.49
N MET A 52 -7.32 -4.61 0.46
CA MET A 52 -8.29 -3.51 0.33
C MET A 52 -9.63 -3.92 0.95
N LEU A 53 -10.12 -3.10 1.88
CA LEU A 53 -11.44 -3.26 2.49
C LEU A 53 -12.33 -2.10 2.03
N ASN A 54 -13.44 -2.41 1.34
CA ASN A 54 -14.42 -1.43 0.94
C ASN A 54 -15.42 -1.22 2.08
N THR A 55 -15.46 -0.01 2.66
CA THR A 55 -16.43 0.36 3.69
C THR A 55 -17.56 1.19 3.11
N ALA A 56 -18.78 1.00 3.61
CA ALA A 56 -19.96 1.76 3.19
C ALA A 56 -20.05 3.14 3.89
N SER A 57 -19.35 3.31 5.01
CA SER A 57 -19.33 4.52 5.83
C SER A 57 -17.90 4.86 6.28
N GLY A 58 -17.72 6.08 6.79
CA GLY A 58 -16.46 6.58 7.35
C GLY A 58 -16.26 6.28 8.83
N GLU A 59 -16.95 5.26 9.36
CA GLU A 59 -16.81 4.84 10.75
C GLU A 59 -15.43 4.24 11.01
N ASN A 60 -14.94 4.39 12.23
CA ASN A 60 -13.69 3.77 12.65
C ASN A 60 -13.82 2.25 12.65
N LEU A 61 -12.96 1.57 11.89
CA LEU A 61 -12.90 0.11 11.89
C LEU A 61 -11.93 -0.36 12.97
N GLN A 62 -12.44 -1.10 13.95
CA GLN A 62 -11.63 -1.68 15.01
C GLN A 62 -11.26 -3.13 14.65
N ILE A 63 -9.99 -3.36 14.38
CA ILE A 63 -9.47 -4.69 14.07
C ILE A 63 -8.89 -5.30 15.35
N PRO A 64 -9.45 -6.41 15.86
CA PRO A 64 -8.86 -7.13 16.98
C PRO A 64 -7.55 -7.79 16.55
N SER A 65 -6.56 -7.80 17.43
CA SER A 65 -5.35 -8.61 17.25
C SER A 65 -5.05 -9.38 18.54
N LEU A 66 -4.44 -10.55 18.42
CA LEU A 66 -4.04 -11.38 19.56
C LEU A 66 -2.59 -11.06 19.95
N SER A 67 -2.31 -11.04 21.26
CA SER A 67 -0.96 -10.93 21.81
C SER A 67 -0.35 -12.30 22.11
N THR A 68 -1.17 -13.25 22.56
CA THR A 68 -0.75 -14.63 22.85
C THR A 68 -1.75 -15.63 22.29
N TYR A 69 -1.21 -16.67 21.65
CA TYR A 69 -1.99 -17.84 21.26
C TYR A 69 -2.13 -18.79 22.45
N SER A 70 -3.26 -19.48 22.54
CA SER A 70 -3.41 -20.63 23.42
C SER A 70 -2.40 -21.71 23.04
N THR A 71 -1.78 -22.32 24.05
CA THR A 71 -0.82 -23.41 23.87
C THR A 71 -1.42 -24.71 24.36
N SER A 72 -1.09 -25.80 23.67
CA SER A 72 -1.45 -27.15 24.11
C SER A 72 -0.24 -27.80 24.76
N ALA A 73 -0.46 -28.51 25.87
CA ALA A 73 0.58 -29.23 26.58
C ALA A 73 0.19 -30.71 26.72
N LEU A 74 1.19 -31.60 26.65
CA LEU A 74 0.99 -33.01 26.91
C LEU A 74 0.55 -33.18 28.38
N THR A 75 -0.65 -33.70 28.58
CA THR A 75 -1.20 -33.95 29.92
C THR A 75 -1.08 -35.44 30.23
N GLY A 76 -0.50 -35.78 31.39
CA GLY A 76 -0.36 -37.16 31.83
C GLY A 76 -1.71 -37.81 32.20
N GLU A 77 -1.76 -39.14 32.17
CA GLU A 77 -2.95 -39.90 32.54
C GLU A 77 -3.39 -39.57 33.99
N GLY A 78 -4.67 -39.31 34.19
CA GLY A 78 -5.25 -38.95 35.50
C GLY A 78 -5.00 -37.51 35.96
N THR A 79 -4.36 -36.65 35.15
CA THR A 79 -4.13 -35.23 35.48
C THR A 79 -5.10 -34.32 34.74
N ALA A 80 -5.57 -33.27 35.43
CA ALA A 80 -6.42 -32.27 34.79
C ALA A 80 -5.60 -31.36 33.85
N PRO A 81 -6.06 -31.10 32.62
CA PRO A 81 -5.37 -30.19 31.71
C PRO A 81 -5.37 -28.77 32.27
N SER A 82 -4.27 -28.04 32.06
CA SER A 82 -4.14 -26.64 32.43
C SER A 82 -4.91 -25.73 31.47
N THR A 83 -5.49 -24.63 31.97
CA THR A 83 -6.14 -23.62 31.13
C THR A 83 -5.09 -22.77 30.42
N SER A 84 -5.29 -22.51 29.12
CA SER A 84 -4.45 -21.63 28.32
C SER A 84 -5.34 -20.68 27.53
N ASP A 85 -5.63 -19.53 28.14
CA ASP A 85 -6.51 -18.52 27.55
C ASP A 85 -5.72 -17.58 26.62
N PRO A 86 -6.26 -17.23 25.44
CA PRO A 86 -5.62 -16.28 24.55
C PRO A 86 -5.80 -14.85 25.08
N ALA A 87 -4.77 -14.00 24.93
CA ALA A 87 -4.86 -12.58 25.25
C ALA A 87 -5.02 -11.74 23.98
N PHE A 88 -5.90 -10.74 24.05
CA PHE A 88 -6.09 -9.75 22.98
C PHE A 88 -5.25 -8.49 23.23
N ASN A 89 -4.68 -7.95 22.16
CA ASN A 89 -4.11 -6.61 22.16
C ASN A 89 -5.21 -5.55 22.09
N SER A 90 -4.83 -4.28 22.32
CA SER A 90 -5.66 -3.14 21.96
C SER A 90 -6.06 -3.19 20.49
N PHE A 91 -7.29 -2.78 20.19
CA PHE A 91 -7.79 -2.70 18.81
C PHE A 91 -6.91 -1.79 17.96
N VAL A 92 -6.51 -2.28 16.79
CA VAL A 92 -5.93 -1.43 15.75
C VAL A 92 -7.10 -0.67 15.12
N THR A 93 -7.14 0.64 15.33
CA THR A 93 -8.21 1.49 14.81
C THR A 93 -7.80 2.03 13.45
N LEU A 94 -8.59 1.71 12.41
CA LEU A 94 -8.45 2.29 11.09
C LEU A 94 -9.48 3.42 10.94
N GLY A 95 -9.00 4.65 10.90
CA GLY A 95 -9.81 5.84 10.66
C GLY A 95 -9.97 6.15 9.17
N ALA A 96 -11.04 6.86 8.82
CA ALA A 96 -11.29 7.33 7.47
C ALA A 96 -10.72 8.75 7.26
N TYR A 97 -9.81 8.91 6.30
CA TYR A 97 -9.19 10.20 5.95
C TYR A 97 -9.51 10.57 4.50
N LYS A 98 -9.90 11.82 4.26
CA LYS A 98 -10.25 12.31 2.91
C LYS A 98 -9.08 13.05 2.28
N TYR A 99 -8.59 12.54 1.16
CA TYR A 99 -7.67 13.25 0.26
C TYR A 99 -8.45 13.89 -0.88
N ALA A 100 -8.22 15.19 -1.11
CA ALA A 100 -8.87 15.94 -2.17
C ALA A 100 -7.96 17.08 -2.65
N PHE A 101 -8.09 17.44 -3.93
CA PHE A 101 -7.48 18.63 -4.51
C PHE A 101 -8.42 19.20 -5.57
N LEU A 102 -8.27 20.48 -5.90
CA LEU A 102 -9.05 21.14 -6.96
C LEU A 102 -8.16 21.44 -8.16
N THR A 103 -8.69 21.18 -9.36
CA THR A 103 -8.08 21.59 -10.63
C THR A 103 -9.11 22.35 -11.46
N SER A 104 -8.73 23.51 -11.97
CA SER A 104 -9.62 24.39 -12.75
C SER A 104 -9.34 24.22 -14.23
N VAL A 105 -10.39 24.00 -15.02
CA VAL A 105 -10.32 23.84 -16.48
C VAL A 105 -11.21 24.90 -17.12
N SER A 106 -10.69 25.58 -18.15
CA SER A 106 -11.48 26.58 -18.90
C SER A 106 -12.52 25.89 -19.78
N VAL A 107 -13.73 26.42 -19.84
CA VAL A 107 -14.81 25.93 -20.71
C VAL A 107 -14.44 26.12 -22.19
N GLU A 108 -13.74 27.21 -22.52
CA GLU A 108 -13.21 27.43 -23.88
C GLU A 108 -12.21 26.34 -24.27
N LEU A 109 -11.35 25.92 -23.34
CA LEU A 109 -10.39 24.84 -23.57
C LEU A 109 -11.11 23.49 -23.74
N LEU A 110 -12.18 23.22 -22.99
CA LEU A 110 -12.98 22.00 -23.16
C LEU A 110 -13.67 21.94 -24.51
N ASN A 111 -14.11 23.09 -25.03
CA ASN A 111 -14.85 23.17 -26.29
C ASN A 111 -13.95 23.28 -27.53
N ASP A 112 -12.73 23.83 -27.40
CA ASP A 112 -11.77 24.05 -28.50
C ASP A 112 -10.68 22.96 -28.59
N SER A 113 -10.74 21.94 -27.74
CA SER A 113 -9.66 20.95 -27.65
C SER A 113 -9.80 19.80 -28.65
N GLY A 114 -8.88 19.75 -29.61
CA GLY A 114 -8.53 18.53 -30.36
C GLY A 114 -7.69 17.52 -29.55
N VAL A 115 -7.50 17.75 -28.24
CA VAL A 115 -6.72 16.92 -27.30
C VAL A 115 -7.64 16.26 -26.26
N ASP A 116 -7.34 15.02 -25.87
CA ASP A 116 -8.07 14.30 -24.81
C ASP A 116 -7.75 14.87 -23.42
N ILE A 117 -8.52 15.88 -23.01
CA ILE A 117 -8.41 16.53 -21.69
C ILE A 117 -8.83 15.59 -20.57
N LEU A 118 -9.78 14.68 -20.79
CA LEU A 118 -10.26 13.75 -19.77
C LEU A 118 -9.19 12.71 -19.44
N GLY A 119 -8.47 12.19 -20.44
CA GLY A 119 -7.33 11.31 -20.24
C GLY A 119 -6.20 12.01 -19.48
N PHE A 120 -5.85 13.25 -19.86
CA PHE A 120 -4.85 14.04 -19.15
C PHE A 120 -5.23 14.30 -17.69
N LEU A 121 -6.48 14.69 -17.43
CA LEU A 121 -6.97 14.88 -16.07
C LEU A 121 -6.95 13.58 -15.27
N SER A 122 -7.34 12.45 -15.88
CA SER A 122 -7.31 11.14 -15.23
C SER A 122 -5.90 10.76 -14.80
N ASP A 123 -4.90 11.05 -15.64
CA ASP A 123 -3.49 10.80 -15.32
C ASP A 123 -2.99 11.71 -14.19
N VAL A 124 -3.30 13.00 -14.24
CA VAL A 124 -2.87 13.95 -13.18
C VAL A 124 -3.55 13.64 -11.85
N VAL A 125 -4.86 13.36 -11.86
CA VAL A 125 -5.65 13.02 -10.67
C VAL A 125 -5.23 11.66 -10.10
N GLY A 126 -5.06 10.65 -10.96
CA GLY A 126 -4.60 9.33 -10.54
C GLY A 126 -3.21 9.40 -9.91
N ASN A 127 -2.26 10.11 -10.54
CA ASN A 127 -0.91 10.27 -10.01
C ASN A 127 -0.88 11.00 -8.66
N SER A 128 -1.63 12.10 -8.52
CA SER A 128 -1.61 12.90 -7.29
C SER A 128 -2.24 12.14 -6.11
N ILE A 129 -3.42 11.53 -6.31
CA ILE A 129 -4.09 10.75 -5.27
C ILE A 129 -3.29 9.50 -4.94
N GLY A 130 -2.77 8.79 -5.95
CA GLY A 130 -1.92 7.62 -5.76
C GLY A 130 -0.67 7.93 -4.95
N THR A 131 0.02 9.03 -5.28
CA THR A 131 1.22 9.46 -4.53
C THR A 131 0.87 9.81 -3.10
N ALA A 132 -0.17 10.62 -2.88
CA ALA A 132 -0.59 11.04 -1.55
C ALA A 132 -1.00 9.85 -0.66
N ALA A 133 -1.79 8.93 -1.21
CA ALA A 133 -2.20 7.71 -0.53
C ALA A 133 -0.99 6.82 -0.22
N ASN A 134 -0.10 6.60 -1.19
CA ASN A 134 1.09 5.80 -1.00
C ASN A 134 2.01 6.36 0.10
N THR A 135 2.22 7.69 0.13
CA THR A 135 3.01 8.34 1.19
C THR A 135 2.36 8.20 2.56
N ALA A 136 1.07 8.51 2.67
CA ALA A 136 0.35 8.40 3.93
C ALA A 136 0.35 6.97 4.50
N LEU A 137 0.12 5.97 3.65
CA LEU A 137 0.12 4.56 4.06
C LEU A 137 1.53 4.04 4.37
N THR A 138 2.58 4.68 3.84
CA THR A 138 3.97 4.27 4.10
C THR A 138 4.51 4.89 5.39
N THR A 139 4.48 6.23 5.50
CA THR A 139 5.18 6.98 6.55
C THR A 139 4.27 7.92 7.36
N GLY A 140 2.95 7.82 7.21
CA GLY A 140 2.03 8.71 7.92
C GLY A 140 2.13 8.60 9.45
N ALA A 141 2.02 9.73 10.13
CA ALA A 141 2.25 9.86 11.57
C ALA A 141 1.12 9.29 12.46
N GLY A 142 -0.05 8.98 11.90
CA GLY A 142 -1.18 8.40 12.64
C GLY A 142 -1.98 9.37 13.52
N THR A 143 -1.71 10.69 13.46
CA THR A 143 -2.43 11.72 14.24
C THR A 143 -3.53 12.38 13.41
N THR A 144 -3.14 13.20 12.42
CA THR A 144 -4.06 13.87 11.48
C THR A 144 -4.14 13.16 10.12
N GLU A 145 -3.42 12.06 9.98
CA GLU A 145 -3.27 11.28 8.76
C GLU A 145 -3.22 9.78 9.12
N PRO A 146 -3.42 8.87 8.15
CA PRO A 146 -3.29 7.43 8.36
C PRO A 146 -1.97 7.07 9.06
N ASN A 147 -2.02 6.05 9.92
CA ASN A 147 -0.81 5.53 10.54
C ASN A 147 -0.07 4.63 9.54
N GLY A 148 1.09 5.07 9.08
CA GLY A 148 1.86 4.38 8.05
C GLY A 148 2.53 3.09 8.56
N ILE A 149 2.79 2.15 7.66
CA ILE A 149 3.40 0.87 7.99
C ILE A 149 4.77 1.02 8.66
N VAL A 150 5.57 2.01 8.25
CA VAL A 150 6.91 2.25 8.83
C VAL A 150 6.80 2.65 10.30
N ASN A 151 5.82 3.47 10.66
CA ASN A 151 5.61 3.94 12.03
C ASN A 151 5.03 2.84 12.93
N GLN A 152 4.13 2.00 12.39
CA GLN A 152 3.50 0.93 13.13
C GLN A 152 4.37 -0.34 13.24
N SER A 153 5.36 -0.51 12.36
CA SER A 153 6.25 -1.67 12.39
C SER A 153 7.12 -1.69 13.64
N SER A 154 7.30 -2.87 14.23
CA SER A 154 8.29 -3.06 15.29
C SER A 154 9.70 -2.98 14.69
N VAL A 155 10.56 -2.17 15.29
CA VAL A 155 11.95 -2.03 14.85
C VAL A 155 12.71 -3.30 15.17
N ALA A 156 13.00 -4.11 14.15
CA ALA A 156 13.63 -5.41 14.34
C ALA A 156 15.14 -5.41 14.04
N ALA A 157 15.59 -4.61 13.08
CA ALA A 157 16.99 -4.38 12.77
C ALA A 157 17.20 -2.93 12.35
N THR A 158 18.14 -2.22 12.99
CA THR A 158 18.52 -0.86 12.61
C THR A 158 19.83 -0.89 11.83
N ALA A 159 19.83 -0.23 10.67
CA ALA A 159 21.03 0.08 9.93
C ALA A 159 21.00 1.57 9.60
N THR A 160 22.14 2.25 9.75
CA THR A 160 22.26 3.61 9.23
C THR A 160 22.29 3.55 7.70
N ALA A 161 21.92 4.66 7.06
CA ALA A 161 21.92 4.84 5.62
C ALA A 161 23.17 4.37 4.86
N LEU A 162 24.32 4.44 5.52
CA LEU A 162 25.64 4.12 4.98
C LEU A 162 26.11 2.71 5.36
N ALA A 163 25.34 2.00 6.18
CA ALA A 163 25.69 0.71 6.77
C ALA A 163 24.68 -0.39 6.44
N ILE A 164 23.97 -0.29 5.31
CA ILE A 164 23.20 -1.42 4.80
C ILE A 164 24.21 -2.52 4.45
N THR A 165 24.23 -3.60 5.22
CA THR A 165 25.09 -4.78 4.99
C THR A 165 24.23 -6.01 4.70
N ALA A 166 24.83 -7.03 4.09
CA ALA A 166 24.16 -8.30 3.84
C ALA A 166 23.62 -8.94 5.14
N ASP A 167 24.43 -8.92 6.20
CA ASP A 167 24.03 -9.46 7.51
C ASP A 167 22.78 -8.77 8.07
N LYS A 168 22.67 -7.44 7.93
CA LYS A 168 21.50 -6.70 8.42
C LYS A 168 20.23 -7.00 7.63
N LEU A 169 20.35 -7.29 6.33
CA LEU A 169 19.23 -7.73 5.52
C LEU A 169 18.78 -9.15 5.91
N ILE A 170 19.73 -10.03 6.24
CA ILE A 170 19.44 -11.38 6.75
C ILE A 170 18.78 -11.29 8.13
N ASP A 171 19.35 -10.52 9.07
CA ASP A 171 18.78 -10.25 10.40
C ASP A 171 17.32 -9.78 10.28
N LEU A 172 17.05 -8.84 9.36
CA LEU A 172 15.70 -8.32 9.13
C LEU A 172 14.74 -9.43 8.67
N VAL A 173 15.12 -10.27 7.71
CA VAL A 173 14.28 -11.39 7.27
C VAL A 173 13.97 -12.33 8.43
N TYR A 174 14.98 -12.77 9.16
CA TYR A 174 14.80 -13.75 10.23
C TYR A 174 14.21 -13.18 11.53
N SER A 175 14.06 -11.86 11.61
CA SER A 175 13.30 -11.22 12.70
C SER A 175 11.78 -11.35 12.54
N VAL A 176 11.30 -11.59 11.32
CA VAL A 176 9.87 -11.79 11.04
C VAL A 176 9.50 -13.24 11.31
N ASP A 177 8.40 -13.45 12.03
CA ASP A 177 7.90 -14.79 12.31
C ASP A 177 7.70 -15.62 11.04
N THR A 178 7.95 -16.92 11.16
CA THR A 178 7.90 -17.85 10.02
C THR A 178 6.50 -17.89 9.39
N ALA A 179 5.43 -17.71 10.16
CA ALA A 179 4.08 -17.64 9.60
C ALA A 179 3.91 -16.42 8.70
N GLY A 180 4.40 -15.25 9.13
CA GLY A 180 4.36 -14.01 8.33
C GLY A 180 5.23 -14.07 7.08
N ARG A 181 6.41 -14.70 7.20
CA ARG A 181 7.33 -14.90 6.07
C ARG A 181 6.79 -15.78 4.95
N ARG A 182 5.83 -16.66 5.24
CA ARG A 182 5.23 -17.57 4.26
C ARG A 182 3.96 -17.02 3.63
N LEU A 183 3.48 -15.86 4.08
CA LEU A 183 2.30 -15.22 3.48
C LEU A 183 2.58 -14.82 2.03
N PRO A 184 1.58 -14.98 1.14
CA PRO A 184 1.70 -14.48 -0.22
C PRO A 184 1.80 -12.95 -0.21
N GLY A 185 2.72 -12.39 -1.00
CA GLY A 185 2.95 -10.95 -1.09
C GLY A 185 3.95 -10.39 -0.07
N THR A 186 4.51 -11.21 0.83
CA THR A 186 5.62 -10.80 1.69
C THR A 186 6.86 -10.50 0.84
N GLY A 187 7.39 -9.29 0.99
CA GLY A 187 8.53 -8.82 0.21
C GLY A 187 9.24 -7.64 0.87
N PHE A 188 10.37 -7.25 0.28
CA PHE A 188 11.07 -6.05 0.66
C PHE A 188 10.40 -4.84 0.03
N GLN A 189 10.29 -3.75 0.77
CA GLN A 189 9.85 -2.46 0.23
C GLN A 189 10.98 -1.44 0.38
N MET A 190 11.45 -0.88 -0.73
CA MET A 190 12.64 -0.02 -0.75
C MET A 190 12.48 1.12 -1.76
N ASN A 191 13.12 2.27 -1.51
CA ASN A 191 13.25 3.32 -2.53
C ASN A 191 14.36 2.96 -3.54
N ALA A 192 14.30 3.50 -4.77
CA ALA A 192 15.31 3.34 -5.82
C ALA A 192 16.76 3.55 -5.32
N THR A 193 16.98 4.55 -4.46
CA THR A 193 18.31 4.84 -3.90
C THR A 193 18.83 3.70 -3.00
N GLN A 194 17.94 3.09 -2.21
CA GLN A 194 18.25 1.96 -1.35
C GLN A 194 18.47 0.68 -2.15
N ILE A 195 17.65 0.45 -3.19
CA ILE A 195 17.85 -0.66 -4.14
C ILE A 195 19.23 -0.55 -4.78
N GLY A 196 19.64 0.66 -5.18
CA GLY A 196 20.98 0.93 -5.71
C GLY A 196 22.11 0.60 -4.72
N LYS A 197 21.93 0.88 -3.42
CA LYS A 197 22.89 0.51 -2.36
C LYS A 197 22.95 -1.00 -2.15
N VAL A 198 21.80 -1.69 -2.12
CA VAL A 198 21.72 -3.15 -2.00
C VAL A 198 22.39 -3.84 -3.19
N ARG A 199 22.19 -3.32 -4.41
CA ARG A 199 22.86 -3.82 -5.61
C ARG A 199 24.38 -3.65 -5.58
N GLN A 200 24.89 -2.68 -4.85
CA GLN A 200 26.33 -2.46 -4.71
C GLN A 200 27.00 -3.38 -3.68
N LEU A 201 26.24 -4.19 -2.94
CA LEU A 201 26.78 -5.14 -1.98
C LEU A 201 27.59 -6.23 -2.69
N LYS A 202 28.82 -6.44 -2.22
CA LYS A 202 29.77 -7.41 -2.75
C LYS A 202 30.21 -8.39 -1.67
N ASP A 203 30.55 -9.60 -2.10
CA ASP A 203 31.23 -10.58 -1.26
C ASP A 203 32.73 -10.25 -1.10
N GLY A 204 33.43 -11.04 -0.30
CA GLY A 204 34.89 -10.88 -0.09
C GLY A 204 35.74 -11.08 -1.35
N ASN A 205 35.16 -11.64 -2.42
CA ASN A 205 35.80 -11.83 -3.72
C ASN A 205 35.46 -10.72 -4.72
N GLY A 206 34.70 -9.70 -4.29
CA GLY A 206 34.30 -8.55 -5.12
C GLY A 206 33.11 -8.81 -6.05
N GLN A 207 32.45 -9.97 -5.93
CA GLN A 207 31.27 -10.32 -6.71
C GLN A 207 30.00 -9.75 -6.08
N TYR A 208 29.09 -9.23 -6.89
CA TYR A 208 27.80 -8.72 -6.41
C TYR A 208 26.95 -9.84 -5.80
N ILE A 209 26.41 -9.59 -4.61
CA ILE A 209 25.58 -10.55 -3.85
C ILE A 209 24.17 -10.65 -4.45
N PHE A 210 23.68 -9.55 -5.00
CA PHE A 210 22.36 -9.45 -5.61
C PHE A 210 22.50 -9.08 -7.09
N SER A 211 21.94 -9.92 -7.97
CA SER A 211 21.81 -9.66 -9.40
C SER A 211 20.33 -9.49 -9.76
N PRO A 212 19.95 -8.41 -10.45
CA PRO A 212 18.57 -8.21 -10.86
C PRO A 212 18.13 -9.27 -11.86
N SER A 213 16.81 -9.46 -11.95
CA SER A 213 16.21 -10.31 -12.98
C SER A 213 16.57 -9.78 -14.37
N LEU A 214 16.91 -10.68 -15.31
CA LEU A 214 17.10 -10.32 -16.72
C LEU A 214 15.77 -10.06 -17.45
N SER A 215 14.66 -10.45 -16.84
CA SER A 215 13.32 -10.34 -17.40
C SER A 215 12.57 -9.18 -16.75
N ALA A 216 12.11 -8.23 -17.57
CA ALA A 216 11.34 -7.06 -17.12
C ALA A 216 9.96 -7.39 -16.52
N GLU A 217 9.49 -8.63 -16.69
CA GLU A 217 8.19 -9.09 -16.19
C GLU A 217 8.24 -9.64 -14.76
N GLN A 218 9.43 -9.82 -14.19
CA GLN A 218 9.59 -10.40 -12.86
C GLN A 218 10.27 -9.41 -11.92
N ASN A 219 9.66 -9.19 -10.75
CA ASN A 219 10.27 -8.39 -9.70
C ASN A 219 11.62 -8.98 -9.30
N ASP A 220 12.56 -8.10 -8.99
CA ASP A 220 13.85 -8.46 -8.43
C ASP A 220 13.70 -9.27 -7.14
N ILE A 221 14.48 -10.33 -6.99
CA ILE A 221 14.41 -11.24 -5.84
C ILE A 221 15.65 -11.08 -4.97
N LEU A 222 15.44 -10.68 -3.72
CA LEU A 222 16.48 -10.57 -2.69
C LEU A 222 16.21 -11.60 -1.59
N LEU A 223 17.19 -12.46 -1.31
CA LEU A 223 17.08 -13.49 -0.25
C LEU A 223 15.82 -14.38 -0.36
N GLY A 224 15.31 -14.59 -1.58
CA GLY A 224 14.10 -15.38 -1.84
C GLY A 224 12.78 -14.61 -1.76
N TYR A 225 12.82 -13.29 -1.56
CA TYR A 225 11.64 -12.42 -1.47
C TYR A 225 11.63 -11.36 -2.58
N PRO A 226 10.46 -11.01 -3.14
CA PRO A 226 10.34 -9.96 -4.14
C PRO A 226 10.65 -8.58 -3.54
N ILE A 227 11.26 -7.70 -4.33
CA ILE A 227 11.43 -6.29 -4.01
C ILE A 227 10.29 -5.49 -4.66
N TYR A 228 9.60 -4.69 -3.85
CA TYR A 228 8.63 -3.70 -4.27
C TYR A 228 9.24 -2.30 -4.14
N GLU A 229 9.42 -1.62 -5.27
CA GLU A 229 9.90 -0.25 -5.28
C GLU A 229 8.81 0.68 -4.74
N ASN A 230 9.13 1.44 -3.68
CA ASN A 230 8.24 2.44 -3.12
C ASN A 230 8.98 3.78 -3.00
N PRO A 231 8.58 4.81 -3.79
CA PRO A 231 9.20 6.12 -3.73
C PRO A 231 8.98 6.86 -2.40
N ALA A 232 7.92 6.53 -1.66
CA ALA A 232 7.60 7.15 -0.36
C ALA A 232 8.41 6.60 0.82
N MET A 233 9.17 5.52 0.63
CA MET A 233 10.13 5.07 1.65
C MET A 233 11.19 6.15 1.84
N ALA A 234 11.52 6.48 3.09
CA ALA A 234 12.49 7.50 3.40
C ALA A 234 13.84 7.18 2.76
N ASN A 235 14.44 8.18 2.10
CA ASN A 235 15.83 8.11 1.70
C ASN A 235 16.69 8.09 2.96
N ALA A 236 17.62 7.16 2.99
CA ALA A 236 18.61 7.06 4.05
C ALA A 236 19.85 7.87 3.64
#